data_AF-A0A6J4Y5A0-F1
#
_entry.id   AF-A0A6J4Y5A0-F1
#
_cell.length_a   1.000
_cell.length_b   1.000
_cell.length_c   1.000
_cell.angle_alpha   90.00
_cell.angle_beta   90.00
_cell.angle_gamma   90.00
#
_symmetry.space_group_name_H-M   'P 1'
#
loop_
_entity.id
_entity.type
_entity.pdbx_description
1 polymer ?
#
loop_
_entity_poly.entity_id
_entity_poly.type
_entity_poly.pdbx_seq_one_letter_code
_entity_poly.pdbx_strand_id
1 'polypeptide(L)'
;MPPIQNPISKIQNQSGFIHMPIYEYQALTPENACSECRDGFEILQQIHHPPLTKCRHCGQEVKKIISWCRSAIMETSEEHVSVSNQITEYEKSGMWSHAAELADKHSEKVKDSGLKTRALDNYKKAGYDADSLAKHAKLDNK
;
A
#
# COMPACT_ATOMS: atom_id res chain seq x y z
N MET A 1 46.02 41.58 18.50
CA MET A 1 45.57 40.60 17.49
C MET A 1 45.11 39.34 18.20
N PRO A 2 43.82 39.02 18.20
CA PRO A 2 43.35 37.66 18.48
C PRO A 2 43.15 36.87 17.17
N PRO A 3 43.32 35.54 17.19
CA PRO A 3 43.31 34.71 15.99
C PRO A 3 41.90 34.47 15.44
N ILE A 4 41.83 34.36 14.12
CA ILE A 4 40.66 34.06 13.30
C ILE A 4 40.26 32.60 13.58
N GLN A 5 39.08 32.39 14.17
CA GLN A 5 38.46 31.07 14.22
C GLN A 5 37.51 30.89 13.03
N ASN A 6 37.89 29.96 12.18
CA ASN A 6 37.25 29.55 10.94
C ASN A 6 35.97 28.73 11.24
N PRO A 7 34.76 29.11 10.81
CA PRO A 7 33.54 28.35 11.13
C PRO A 7 33.22 27.34 10.01
N ILE A 8 34.06 26.33 9.83
CA ILE A 8 33.73 25.16 9.00
C ILE A 8 33.98 23.91 9.81
N SER A 9 32.96 23.45 10.54
CA SER A 9 32.68 22.02 10.78
C SER A 9 31.62 21.85 11.88
N LYS A 10 30.37 22.18 11.57
CA LYS A 10 29.24 21.54 12.24
C LYS A 10 28.39 20.84 11.19
N ILE A 11 29.00 19.86 10.54
CA ILE A 11 28.24 18.78 9.91
C ILE A 11 27.76 17.91 11.08
N GLN A 12 26.67 18.32 11.71
CA GLN A 12 25.98 17.48 12.66
C GLN A 12 25.26 16.41 11.86
N ASN A 13 25.95 15.27 11.77
CA ASN A 13 25.36 13.96 11.53
C ASN A 13 24.16 13.80 12.48
N GLN A 14 22.96 13.99 11.95
CA GLN A 14 21.72 13.61 12.60
C GLN A 14 21.12 12.49 11.77
N SER A 15 21.51 11.27 12.13
CA SER A 15 20.92 10.00 11.70
C SER A 15 19.52 9.84 12.32
N GLY A 16 18.64 10.80 12.05
CA GLY A 16 17.19 10.61 12.19
C GLY A 16 16.68 10.04 10.88
N PHE A 17 15.68 9.16 10.92
CA PHE A 17 15.00 8.66 9.73
C PHE A 17 14.36 9.86 9.00
N ILE A 18 15.09 10.47 8.07
CA ILE A 18 14.60 11.64 7.35
C ILE A 18 13.46 11.15 6.48
N HIS A 19 12.23 11.48 6.87
CA HIS A 19 11.05 11.21 6.07
C HIS A 19 11.20 12.04 4.78
N MET A 20 11.60 11.36 3.71
CA MET A 20 11.73 11.88 2.35
C MET A 20 10.50 11.43 1.55
N PRO A 21 9.33 12.06 1.74
CA PRO A 21 8.17 11.74 0.93
C PRO A 21 8.42 12.10 -0.53
N ILE A 22 7.68 11.43 -1.40
CA ILE A 22 7.56 11.81 -2.80
C ILE A 22 6.50 12.91 -2.89
N TYR A 23 6.83 13.99 -3.58
CA TYR A 23 5.88 15.05 -3.95
C TYR A 23 5.86 15.20 -5.46
N GLU A 24 4.67 15.51 -5.98
CA GLU A 24 4.45 15.72 -7.39
C GLU A 24 4.27 17.22 -7.69
N TYR A 25 4.89 17.68 -8.77
CA TYR A 25 4.89 19.08 -9.21
C TYR A 25 4.52 19.16 -10.68
N GLN A 26 3.78 20.20 -11.05
CA GLN A 26 3.38 20.46 -12.42
C GLN A 26 3.52 21.95 -12.74
N ALA A 27 3.84 22.27 -14.00
CA ALA A 27 3.90 23.63 -14.49
C ALA A 27 2.59 24.38 -14.28
N LEU A 28 2.68 25.66 -13.93
CA LEU A 28 1.52 26.55 -13.87
C LEU A 28 0.96 26.84 -15.28
N THR A 29 1.84 26.90 -16.28
CA THR A 29 1.53 27.22 -17.68
C THR A 29 2.03 26.11 -18.60
N PRO A 30 1.22 25.06 -18.86
CA PRO A 30 1.62 23.89 -19.66
C PRO A 30 2.09 24.21 -21.08
N GLU A 31 1.59 25.31 -21.66
CA GLU A 31 1.96 25.81 -22.98
C GLU A 31 3.43 26.25 -23.12
N ASN A 32 4.03 26.73 -22.02
CA ASN A 32 5.44 27.14 -21.95
C ASN A 32 6.31 26.13 -21.18
N ALA A 33 5.71 25.00 -20.78
CA ALA A 33 6.35 23.97 -19.98
C ALA A 33 7.24 23.07 -20.85
N CYS A 34 8.31 22.56 -20.25
CA CYS A 34 9.11 21.50 -20.88
C CYS A 34 8.40 20.14 -20.75
N SER A 35 8.91 19.13 -21.46
CA SER A 35 8.38 17.77 -21.40
C SER A 35 8.32 17.17 -19.99
N GLU A 36 9.21 17.58 -19.07
CA GLU A 36 9.21 17.07 -17.69
C GLU A 36 8.14 17.73 -16.81
N CYS A 37 7.97 19.06 -16.88
CA CYS A 37 7.04 19.77 -16.00
C CYS A 37 5.63 19.92 -16.55
N ARG A 38 5.43 19.70 -17.86
CA ARG A 38 4.11 19.80 -18.49
C ARG A 38 3.15 18.75 -17.95
N ASP A 39 3.59 17.49 -17.92
CA ASP A 39 2.75 16.35 -17.57
C ASP A 39 2.82 16.02 -16.06
N GLY A 40 3.81 16.59 -15.35
CA GLY A 40 4.04 16.41 -13.92
C GLY A 40 5.30 15.58 -13.66
N PHE A 41 6.01 15.90 -12.57
CA PHE A 41 7.19 15.15 -12.15
C PHE A 41 7.25 14.97 -10.63
N GLU A 42 7.91 13.90 -10.21
CA GLU A 42 8.05 13.51 -8.82
C GLU A 42 9.43 13.86 -8.28
N ILE A 43 9.48 14.32 -7.02
CA ILE A 43 10.74 14.50 -6.29
C ILE A 43 10.65 13.93 -4.88
N LEU A 44 11.75 13.36 -4.42
CA LEU A 44 11.98 13.11 -2.99
C LEU A 44 12.35 14.43 -2.32
N GLN A 45 11.55 14.87 -1.37
CA GLN A 45 11.77 16.13 -0.67
C GLN A 45 11.45 15.97 0.80
N GLN A 46 12.38 16.41 1.67
CA GLN A 46 12.14 16.40 3.11
C GLN A 46 10.93 17.29 3.48
N ILE A 47 10.11 16.83 4.43
CA ILE A 47 8.85 17.51 4.81
C ILE A 47 9.03 18.99 5.18
N HIS A 48 10.15 19.34 5.80
CA HIS A 48 10.42 20.69 6.30
C HIS A 48 11.05 21.62 5.26
N HIS A 49 11.35 21.12 4.06
CA HIS A 49 11.80 21.98 2.97
C HIS A 49 10.63 22.73 2.33
N PRO A 50 10.82 24.00 1.95
CA PRO A 50 9.79 24.75 1.23
C PRO A 50 9.47 24.09 -0.12
N PRO A 51 8.21 24.10 -0.57
CA PRO A 51 7.83 23.55 -1.86
C PRO A 51 8.65 24.15 -3.02
N LEU A 52 8.88 23.34 -4.04
CA LEU A 52 9.56 23.79 -5.25
C LEU A 52 8.64 24.76 -6.02
N THR A 53 9.16 25.93 -6.37
CA THR A 53 8.43 26.95 -7.14
C THR A 53 8.87 27.04 -8.60
N LYS A 54 10.03 26.44 -8.94
CA LYS A 54 10.58 26.44 -10.30
C LYS A 54 10.99 25.04 -10.74
N CYS A 55 10.70 24.69 -11.98
CA CYS A 55 11.17 23.46 -12.60
C CYS A 55 12.70 23.43 -12.60
N ARG A 56 13.30 22.32 -12.16
CA ARG A 56 14.76 22.14 -12.16
C ARG A 56 15.36 22.00 -13.56
N HIS A 57 14.54 21.64 -14.55
CA HIS A 57 14.96 21.45 -15.94
C HIS A 57 14.87 22.75 -16.75
N CYS A 58 13.72 23.42 -16.76
CA CYS A 58 13.48 24.60 -17.61
C CYS A 58 13.32 25.93 -16.86
N GLY A 59 13.28 25.93 -15.52
CA GLY A 59 13.14 27.14 -14.71
C GLY A 59 11.74 27.76 -14.67
N GLN A 60 10.78 27.23 -15.42
CA GLN A 60 9.37 27.68 -15.41
C GLN A 60 8.71 27.47 -14.06
N GLU A 61 7.68 28.26 -13.77
CA GLU A 61 6.96 28.17 -12.51
C GLU A 61 6.17 26.85 -12.39
N VAL A 62 6.30 26.19 -11.25
CA VAL A 62 5.62 24.93 -10.92
C VAL A 62 4.88 25.06 -9.59
N LYS A 63 3.83 24.27 -9.45
CA LYS A 63 3.09 24.10 -8.19
C LYS A 63 3.11 22.64 -7.77
N LYS A 64 3.09 22.41 -6.47
CA LYS A 64 2.83 21.09 -5.91
C LYS A 64 1.39 20.70 -6.22
N ILE A 65 1.17 19.48 -6.71
CA ILE A 65 -0.16 18.95 -6.99
C ILE A 65 -0.45 17.76 -6.08
N ILE A 66 -1.74 17.46 -5.91
CA ILE A 66 -2.15 16.19 -5.31
C ILE A 66 -1.99 15.13 -6.39
N SER A 67 -1.24 14.07 -6.06
CA SER A 67 -0.97 13.01 -7.02
C SER A 67 -2.26 12.37 -7.50
N TRP A 68 -2.34 12.09 -8.80
CA TRP A 68 -3.49 11.41 -9.40
C TRP A 68 -3.45 9.92 -9.03
N CYS A 69 -3.89 9.59 -7.82
CA CYS A 69 -4.06 8.20 -7.42
C CYS A 69 -5.32 7.63 -8.09
N ARG A 70 -5.13 6.77 -9.11
CA ARG A 70 -6.22 5.95 -9.65
C ARG A 70 -6.44 4.74 -8.73
N SER A 71 -7.21 4.93 -7.67
CA SER A 71 -7.69 3.81 -6.86
C SER A 71 -9.00 3.28 -7.45
N ALA A 72 -8.99 2.05 -7.97
CA ALA A 72 -10.21 1.35 -8.33
C ALA A 72 -10.78 0.69 -7.06
N ILE A 73 -11.54 1.45 -6.27
CA ILE A 73 -12.24 0.92 -5.11
C ILE A 73 -13.46 0.17 -5.62
N MET A 74 -13.47 -1.15 -5.47
CA MET A 74 -14.66 -1.98 -5.71
C MET A 74 -15.47 -2.03 -4.42
N GLU A 75 -16.75 -1.67 -4.47
CA GLU A 75 -17.65 -1.86 -3.33
C GLU A 75 -17.88 -3.36 -3.11
N THR A 76 -17.48 -3.85 -1.93
CA THR A 76 -17.78 -5.21 -1.49
C THR A 76 -19.13 -5.22 -0.78
N SER A 77 -19.94 -6.26 -0.98
CA SER A 77 -21.21 -6.39 -0.29
C SER A 77 -21.03 -6.44 1.24
N GLU A 78 -22.00 -5.91 1.99
CA GLU A 78 -21.99 -5.92 3.45
C GLU A 78 -21.90 -7.35 4.01
N GLU A 79 -22.54 -8.31 3.34
CA GLU A 79 -22.46 -9.73 3.69
C GLU A 79 -21.03 -10.26 3.63
N HIS A 80 -20.28 -9.93 2.57
CA HIS A 80 -18.89 -10.36 2.42
C HIS A 80 -17.98 -9.77 3.50
N VAL A 81 -18.19 -8.51 3.86
CA VAL A 81 -17.47 -7.84 4.95
C VAL A 81 -17.75 -8.50 6.29
N SER A 82 -19.03 -8.76 6.60
CA SER A 82 -19.44 -9.39 7.87
C SER A 82 -18.84 -10.79 8.02
N VAL A 83 -18.93 -11.61 6.98
CA VAL A 83 -18.37 -12.97 6.99
C VAL A 83 -16.84 -12.94 7.11
N SER A 84 -16.15 -12.06 6.37
CA SER A 84 -14.69 -11.91 6.47
C SER A 84 -14.23 -11.50 7.88
N ASN A 85 -14.97 -10.60 8.52
CA ASN A 85 -14.71 -10.19 9.91
C ASN A 85 -14.90 -11.36 10.88
N GLN A 86 -15.96 -12.15 10.72
CA GLN A 86 -16.23 -13.32 11.56
C GLN A 86 -15.17 -14.42 11.39
N ILE A 87 -14.73 -14.69 10.16
CA ILE A 87 -13.60 -15.61 9.88
C ILE A 87 -12.37 -15.13 10.66
N THR A 88 -12.05 -13.84 10.56
CA THR A 88 -10.90 -13.24 11.24
C THR A 88 -10.99 -13.33 12.76
N GLU A 89 -12.18 -13.20 13.34
CA GLU A 89 -12.40 -13.35 14.77
C GLU A 89 -12.19 -14.80 15.24
N TYR A 90 -12.63 -15.78 14.46
CA TYR A 90 -12.37 -17.20 14.73
C TYR A 90 -10.88 -17.56 14.61
N GLU A 91 -10.17 -16.96 13.65
CA GLU A 91 -8.72 -17.11 13.55
C GLU A 91 -8.00 -16.52 14.77
N LYS A 92 -8.37 -15.30 15.20
CA LYS A 92 -7.78 -14.65 16.38
C LYS A 92 -8.02 -15.41 17.68
N SER A 93 -9.17 -16.05 17.81
CA SER A 93 -9.52 -16.89 18.96
C SER A 93 -8.97 -18.33 18.88
N GLY A 94 -8.25 -18.68 17.81
CA GLY A 94 -7.67 -20.00 17.61
C GLY A 94 -8.67 -21.09 17.20
N MET A 95 -9.91 -20.73 16.87
CA MET A 95 -10.95 -21.62 16.36
C MET A 95 -10.78 -21.87 14.85
N TRP A 96 -9.62 -22.42 14.48
CA TRP A 96 -9.21 -22.58 13.08
C TRP A 96 -10.16 -23.45 12.25
N SER A 97 -10.76 -24.51 12.82
CA SER A 97 -11.74 -25.35 12.11
C SER A 97 -13.00 -24.58 11.74
N HIS A 98 -13.50 -23.72 12.65
CA HIS A 98 -14.69 -22.89 12.41
C HIS A 98 -14.39 -21.79 11.40
N ALA A 99 -13.19 -21.18 11.47
CA ALA A 99 -12.74 -20.21 10.48
C ALA A 99 -12.62 -20.83 9.08
N ALA A 100 -12.11 -22.07 9.00
CA ALA A 100 -11.94 -22.79 7.76
C ALA A 100 -13.29 -23.12 7.09
N GLU A 101 -14.23 -23.69 7.85
CA GLU A 101 -15.57 -24.03 7.33
C GLU A 101 -16.32 -22.79 6.84
N LEU A 102 -16.27 -21.70 7.60
CA LEU A 102 -16.93 -20.45 7.22
C LEU A 102 -16.32 -19.85 5.95
N ALA A 103 -14.99 -19.90 5.81
CA ALA A 103 -14.28 -19.46 4.62
C ALA A 103 -14.59 -20.32 3.39
N ASP A 104 -14.64 -21.65 3.55
CA ASP A 104 -14.92 -22.61 2.46
C ASP A 104 -16.32 -22.36 1.89
N LYS A 105 -17.34 -22.35 2.75
CA LYS A 105 -18.73 -22.08 2.37
C LYS A 105 -18.90 -20.71 1.72
N HIS A 106 -18.21 -19.70 2.25
CA HIS A 106 -18.29 -18.36 1.65
C HIS A 106 -17.61 -18.33 0.28
N SER A 107 -16.47 -19.02 0.13
CA SER A 107 -15.74 -19.12 -1.14
C SER A 107 -16.59 -19.73 -2.25
N GLU A 108 -17.42 -20.73 -1.96
CA GLU A 108 -18.35 -21.32 -2.93
C GLU A 108 -19.43 -20.31 -3.36
N LYS A 109 -19.95 -19.52 -2.41
CA LYS A 109 -20.99 -18.50 -2.67
C LYS A 109 -20.46 -17.37 -3.55
N VAL A 110 -19.25 -16.87 -3.26
CA VAL A 110 -18.66 -15.72 -3.99
C VAL A 110 -17.72 -16.14 -5.12
N LYS A 111 -17.44 -17.43 -5.26
CA LYS A 111 -16.47 -18.02 -6.21
C LYS A 111 -15.08 -17.38 -6.10
N ASP A 112 -14.67 -17.05 -4.87
CA ASP A 112 -13.37 -16.44 -4.59
C ASP A 112 -12.32 -17.50 -4.24
N SER A 113 -11.37 -17.68 -5.15
CA SER A 113 -10.22 -18.57 -4.96
C SER A 113 -9.33 -18.19 -3.76
N GLY A 114 -9.28 -16.91 -3.39
CA GLY A 114 -8.52 -16.44 -2.23
C GLY A 114 -9.08 -16.98 -0.93
N LEU A 115 -10.40 -16.92 -0.76
CA LEU A 115 -11.10 -17.48 0.41
C LEU A 115 -10.97 -19.01 0.48
N LYS A 116 -11.00 -19.70 -0.66
CA LYS A 116 -10.77 -21.15 -0.70
C LYS A 116 -9.37 -21.52 -0.21
N THR A 117 -8.36 -20.78 -0.64
CA THR A 117 -6.98 -20.98 -0.17
C THR A 117 -6.86 -20.71 1.33
N ARG A 118 -7.49 -19.63 1.82
CA ARG A 118 -7.55 -19.29 3.25
C ARG A 118 -8.22 -20.40 4.07
N ALA A 119 -9.28 -21.03 3.55
CA ALA A 119 -9.94 -22.16 4.19
C ALA A 119 -9.00 -23.36 4.35
N LEU A 120 -8.28 -23.75 3.28
CA LEU A 120 -7.31 -24.85 3.31
C LEU A 120 -6.18 -24.60 4.32
N ASP A 121 -5.66 -23.37 4.38
CA ASP A 121 -4.64 -22.99 5.37
C ASP A 121 -5.18 -23.08 6.80
N ASN A 122 -6.43 -22.68 7.03
CA ASN A 122 -7.06 -22.76 8.36
C ASN A 122 -7.34 -24.21 8.77
N TYR A 123 -7.81 -25.07 7.87
CA TYR A 123 -7.92 -26.51 8.14
C TYR A 123 -6.55 -27.12 8.46
N LYS A 124 -5.49 -26.74 7.74
CA LYS A 124 -4.13 -27.19 8.07
C LYS A 124 -3.69 -26.73 9.47
N LYS A 125 -3.97 -25.48 9.86
CA LYS A 125 -3.69 -24.96 11.22
C LYS A 125 -4.50 -25.68 12.30
N ALA A 126 -5.70 -26.15 11.97
CA ALA A 126 -6.52 -26.97 12.86
C ALA A 126 -6.03 -28.43 12.99
N GLY A 127 -5.03 -28.84 12.19
CA GLY A 127 -4.42 -30.17 12.25
C GLY A 127 -5.07 -31.21 11.34
N TYR A 128 -5.84 -30.81 10.32
CA TYR A 128 -6.35 -31.74 9.32
C TYR A 128 -5.25 -32.17 8.33
N ASP A 129 -5.19 -33.47 8.02
CA ASP A 129 -4.21 -34.03 7.07
C ASP A 129 -4.47 -33.59 5.61
N ALA A 130 -3.39 -33.57 4.81
CA ALA A 130 -3.46 -33.25 3.38
C ALA A 130 -4.44 -34.14 2.59
N ASP A 131 -4.60 -35.40 2.99
CA ASP A 131 -5.53 -36.34 2.36
C ASP A 131 -7.00 -36.02 2.67
N SER A 132 -7.29 -35.48 3.86
CA SER A 132 -8.62 -35.00 4.23
C SER A 132 -8.96 -33.70 3.51
N LEU A 133 -7.97 -32.82 3.32
CA LEU A 133 -8.08 -31.57 2.56
C LEU A 133 -8.36 -31.80 1.07
N ALA A 134 -7.78 -32.86 0.48
CA ALA A 134 -8.02 -33.22 -0.91
C ALA A 134 -9.49 -33.57 -1.22
N LYS A 135 -10.31 -33.93 -0.22
CA LYS A 135 -11.75 -34.16 -0.41
C LYS A 135 -12.49 -32.85 -0.68
N HIS A 136 -12.11 -31.76 -0.01
CA HIS A 136 -12.68 -30.43 -0.23
C HIS A 136 -12.21 -29.81 -1.56
N ALA A 137 -11.00 -30.14 -2.02
CA ALA A 137 -10.49 -29.70 -3.31
C ALA A 137 -11.18 -30.37 -4.52
N LYS A 138 -11.72 -31.59 -4.37
CA LYS A 138 -12.29 -32.38 -5.47
C LYS A 138 -13.75 -32.07 -5.82
N LEU A 139 -14.43 -31.20 -5.07
CA LEU A 139 -15.83 -30.83 -5.35
C LEU A 139 -15.98 -29.86 -6.53
N ASP A 140 -14.88 -29.33 -7.10
CA ASP A 140 -14.92 -28.34 -8.19
C ASP A 140 -14.88 -28.93 -9.62
N ASN A 141 -14.79 -30.26 -9.80
CA ASN A 141 -14.74 -30.88 -11.14
C ASN A 141 -16.07 -31.59 -11.49
N LYS A 142 -17.17 -30.83 -11.63
CA LYS A 142 -18.35 -31.28 -12.35
C LYS A 142 -19.07 -30.14 -13.07
#